data_AF-A0A6I9QL80-F1
#
_entry.id   AF-A0A6I9QL80-F1
#
_cell.length_a   1.000
_cell.length_b   1.000
_cell.length_c   1.000
_cell.angle_alpha   90.00
_cell.angle_beta   90.00
_cell.angle_gamma   90.00
#
_symmetry.space_group_name_H-M   'P 1'
#
loop_
_entity.id
_entity.type
_entity.pdbx_description
1 polymer ?
#
loop_
_entity_poly.entity_id
_entity_poly.type
_entity_poly.pdbx_seq_one_letter_code
_entity_poly.pdbx_strand_id
1 'polypeptide(L)'
;MASRAAIYQGMMWRGRSWAVGARSMSSWWSNVEPAPKDPILGVTEAYLADPSPDKVNVGVGAYRDDNGKPVVLECVREAERTIAGNLNMEYLPMGGSNKMIEESLKLAYGEDSEFIKDRRIAAVQSLSGTGACRLFADFQKRFLPDSQIYIPVPTWANHHNIWRDARVPQQTFHYYHPDTRG
;
A
#
# COMPACT_ATOMS: atom_id res chain seq x y z
N MET A 1 -71.91 36.69 44.77
CA MET A 1 -73.00 35.84 44.21
C MET A 1 -72.66 35.63 42.73
N ALA A 2 -72.37 34.39 42.30
CA ALA A 2 -73.32 33.39 41.76
C ALA A 2 -73.90 33.82 40.38
N SER A 3 -73.47 33.21 39.27
CA SER A 3 -74.10 32.04 38.55
C SER A 3 -75.40 32.43 37.83
N ARG A 4 -75.67 32.17 36.53
CA ARG A 4 -75.24 31.19 35.48
C ARG A 4 -75.32 31.89 34.08
N ALA A 5 -74.88 31.42 32.91
CA ALA A 5 -74.06 30.29 32.37
C ALA A 5 -73.57 30.76 30.94
N ALA A 6 -73.31 30.01 29.84
CA ALA A 6 -73.32 28.58 29.51
C ALA A 6 -72.39 28.20 28.32
N ILE A 7 -71.71 27.05 28.47
CA ILE A 7 -71.51 25.94 27.51
C ILE A 7 -71.92 26.14 26.03
N TYR A 8 -70.97 25.97 25.10
CA TYR A 8 -71.13 25.08 23.92
C TYR A 8 -69.74 24.52 23.47
N GLN A 9 -69.75 23.48 22.64
CA GLN A 9 -68.61 22.58 22.42
C GLN A 9 -67.64 23.03 21.31
N GLY A 10 -66.33 22.91 21.56
CA GLY A 10 -65.26 22.95 20.54
C GLY A 10 -64.59 21.58 20.41
N MET A 11 -64.55 21.02 19.20
CA MET A 11 -64.09 19.65 18.96
C MET A 11 -62.55 19.57 18.85
N MET A 12 -61.89 19.03 19.88
CA MET A 12 -60.43 18.82 19.86
C MET A 12 -60.03 17.48 19.23
N TRP A 13 -59.16 17.56 18.23
CA TRP A 13 -58.75 16.46 17.37
C TRP A 13 -57.69 15.59 18.06
N ARG A 14 -57.89 14.26 18.13
CA ARG A 14 -56.90 13.33 18.70
C ARG A 14 -55.72 13.13 17.74
N GLY A 15 -54.72 14.00 17.84
CA GLY A 15 -53.43 13.83 17.16
C GLY A 15 -52.80 12.48 17.53
N ARG A 16 -52.58 11.62 16.53
CA ARG A 16 -51.81 10.38 16.71
C ARG A 16 -50.33 10.75 16.77
N SER A 17 -49.66 10.46 17.88
CA SER A 17 -48.20 10.53 17.94
C SER A 17 -47.61 9.43 17.05
N TRP A 18 -47.07 9.81 15.90
CA TRP A 18 -46.27 8.89 15.08
C TRP A 18 -44.93 8.69 15.79
N ALA A 19 -44.73 7.52 16.39
CA ALA A 19 -43.41 7.12 16.86
C ALA A 19 -42.49 7.00 15.65
N VAL A 20 -41.60 7.99 15.46
CA VAL A 20 -40.56 7.93 14.43
C VAL A 20 -39.58 6.84 14.85
N GLY A 21 -39.80 5.63 14.33
CA GLY A 21 -38.93 4.49 14.57
C GLY A 21 -37.52 4.85 14.11
N ALA A 22 -36.60 5.01 15.06
CA ALA A 22 -35.20 5.29 14.78
C ALA A 22 -34.63 4.13 13.97
N ARG A 23 -34.48 4.33 12.65
CA ARG A 23 -33.76 3.39 11.80
C ARG A 23 -32.33 3.34 12.31
N SER A 24 -31.93 2.20 12.89
CA SER A 24 -30.52 1.95 13.16
C SER A 24 -29.75 2.05 11.86
N MET A 25 -29.00 3.14 11.68
CA MET A 25 -28.09 3.32 10.55
C MET A 25 -26.82 2.51 10.80
N SER A 26 -26.96 1.19 10.81
CA SER A 26 -25.84 0.26 10.70
C SER A 26 -25.18 0.47 9.33
N SER A 27 -24.24 1.40 9.28
CA SER A 27 -23.36 1.58 8.12
C SER A 27 -22.70 0.24 7.76
N TRP A 28 -22.53 -0.04 6.48
CA TRP A 28 -21.77 -1.21 6.02
C TRP A 28 -20.34 -1.23 6.60
N TRP A 29 -19.82 -0.04 6.95
CA TRP A 29 -18.48 0.18 7.50
C TRP A 29 -18.44 0.21 9.04
N SER A 30 -19.52 -0.15 9.74
CA SER A 30 -19.63 -0.01 11.21
C SER A 30 -18.64 -0.86 12.03
N ASN A 31 -18.02 -1.86 11.41
CA ASN A 31 -16.99 -2.72 12.02
C ASN A 31 -15.59 -2.53 11.38
N VAL A 32 -15.37 -1.43 10.65
CA VAL A 32 -14.07 -1.11 10.05
C VAL A 32 -13.27 -0.26 11.04
N GLU A 33 -12.42 -0.92 11.81
CA GLU A 33 -11.47 -0.25 12.70
C GLU A 33 -10.45 0.59 11.91
N PRO A 34 -9.99 1.75 12.43
CA PRO A 34 -8.92 2.52 11.83
C PRO A 34 -7.64 1.68 11.68
N ALA A 35 -7.05 1.68 10.48
CA ALA A 35 -5.77 1.02 10.25
C ALA A 35 -4.67 1.67 11.10
N PRO A 36 -3.71 0.88 11.64
CA PRO A 36 -2.55 1.44 12.32
C PRO A 36 -1.73 2.31 11.35
N LYS A 37 -1.21 3.44 11.85
CA LYS A 37 -0.35 4.31 11.04
C LYS A 37 0.90 3.56 10.59
N ASP A 38 1.26 3.69 9.32
CA ASP A 38 2.56 3.24 8.83
C ASP A 38 3.67 4.10 9.47
N PRO A 39 4.71 3.48 10.08
CA PRO A 39 5.73 4.21 10.84
C PRO A 39 6.66 5.05 9.95
N ILE A 40 6.81 4.73 8.66
CA ILE A 40 7.66 5.45 7.70
C ILE A 40 6.90 6.66 7.15
N LEU A 41 5.61 6.49 6.82
CA LEU A 41 4.75 7.60 6.39
C LEU A 41 4.54 8.61 7.52
N GLY A 42 4.32 8.16 8.76
CA GLY A 42 4.14 9.03 9.93
C GLY A 42 5.34 9.95 10.20
N VAL A 43 6.58 9.49 9.96
CA VAL A 43 7.79 10.33 10.04
C VAL A 43 7.78 11.42 8.97
N THR A 44 7.25 11.14 7.77
CA THR A 44 7.15 12.12 6.70
C THR A 44 6.04 13.15 6.97
N GLU A 45 4.90 12.73 7.52
CA GLU A 45 3.84 13.65 7.99
C GLU A 45 4.40 14.62 9.05
N ALA A 46 5.10 14.10 10.06
CA ALA A 46 5.71 14.92 11.11
C ALA A 46 6.78 15.88 10.56
N TYR A 47 7.69 15.40 9.70
CA TYR A 47 8.69 16.24 9.05
C TYR A 47 8.08 17.35 8.20
N LEU A 48 6.98 17.11 7.50
CA LEU A 48 6.30 18.16 6.72
C LEU A 48 5.63 19.20 7.63
N ALA A 49 5.03 18.77 8.75
CA ALA A 49 4.35 19.64 9.71
C ALA A 49 5.28 20.47 10.62
N ASP A 50 6.51 20.03 10.84
CA ASP A 50 7.51 20.76 11.64
C ASP A 50 7.84 22.15 11.02
N PRO A 51 7.67 23.27 11.75
CA PRO A 51 7.98 24.60 11.23
C PRO A 51 9.48 24.97 11.29
N SER A 52 10.34 24.13 11.87
CA SER A 52 11.77 24.40 12.01
C SER A 52 12.46 24.55 10.64
N PRO A 53 13.34 25.56 10.45
CA PRO A 53 14.16 25.66 9.24
C PRO A 53 15.28 24.60 9.19
N ASP A 54 15.73 24.10 10.36
CA ASP A 54 16.86 23.20 10.51
C ASP A 54 16.45 21.71 10.56
N LYS A 55 15.21 21.38 10.15
CA LYS A 55 14.68 20.03 10.17
C LYS A 55 15.31 19.13 9.09
N VAL A 56 15.56 17.86 9.44
CA VAL A 56 16.18 16.88 8.55
C VAL A 56 15.32 15.61 8.46
N ASN A 57 15.04 15.12 7.26
CA ASN A 57 14.33 13.85 7.04
C ASN A 57 15.32 12.71 6.77
N VAL A 58 15.46 11.80 7.74
CA VAL A 58 16.23 10.54 7.61
C VAL A 58 15.33 9.29 7.65
N GLY A 59 14.02 9.45 7.49
CA GLY A 59 13.05 8.35 7.61
C GLY A 59 12.77 7.59 6.31
N VAL A 60 12.58 8.31 5.20
CA VAL A 60 12.31 7.69 3.89
C VAL A 60 13.60 7.54 3.09
N GLY A 61 13.93 6.31 2.69
CA GLY A 61 15.07 5.99 1.82
C GLY A 61 14.89 6.42 0.35
N ALA A 62 14.49 7.67 0.11
CA ALA A 62 14.36 8.26 -1.21
C ALA A 62 15.50 9.26 -1.45
N TYR A 63 16.34 9.01 -2.45
CA TYR A 63 17.56 9.77 -2.72
C TYR A 63 17.33 11.28 -2.92
N ARG A 64 18.30 12.09 -2.50
CA ARG A 64 18.29 13.56 -2.51
C ARG A 64 19.63 14.13 -2.97
N ASP A 65 19.63 15.38 -3.41
CA ASP A 65 20.86 16.16 -3.60
C ASP A 65 21.35 16.78 -2.27
N ASP A 66 22.49 17.47 -2.32
CA ASP A 66 23.08 18.18 -1.18
C ASP A 66 22.17 19.30 -0.60
N ASN A 67 21.09 19.66 -1.30
CA ASN A 67 20.08 20.64 -0.89
C ASN A 67 18.79 19.97 -0.35
N GLY A 68 18.78 18.65 -0.16
CA GLY A 68 17.62 17.88 0.32
C GLY A 68 16.49 17.73 -0.70
N LYS A 69 16.72 18.00 -2.00
CA LYS A 69 15.71 17.97 -3.07
C LYS A 69 15.68 16.62 -3.81
N PRO A 70 14.51 16.16 -4.31
CA PRO A 70 14.44 14.95 -5.13
C PRO A 70 15.29 15.06 -6.41
N VAL A 71 16.01 13.99 -6.74
CA VAL A 71 16.86 13.92 -7.94
C VAL A 71 16.24 12.99 -8.97
N VAL A 72 16.06 13.50 -10.19
CA VAL A 72 15.90 12.67 -11.40
C VAL A 72 17.28 12.47 -12.02
N LEU A 73 17.61 11.23 -12.39
CA LEU A 73 18.89 10.89 -13.04
C LEU A 73 18.90 11.38 -14.49
N GLU A 74 20.05 11.77 -15.03
CA GLU A 74 20.07 12.33 -16.40
C GLU A 74 19.74 11.28 -17.48
N CYS A 75 20.12 10.02 -17.28
CA CYS A 75 19.68 8.91 -18.13
C CYS A 75 18.17 8.68 -18.11
N VAL A 76 17.48 9.04 -17.01
CA VAL A 76 16.00 9.02 -16.95
C VAL A 76 15.42 10.20 -17.73
N ARG A 77 15.99 11.41 -17.59
CA ARG A 77 15.57 12.57 -18.43
C ARG A 77 15.82 12.32 -19.92
N GLU A 78 16.91 11.63 -20.27
CA GLU A 78 17.18 11.22 -21.64
C GLU A 78 16.13 10.23 -22.14
N ALA A 79 15.86 9.16 -21.38
CA ALA A 79 14.80 8.20 -21.72
C ALA A 79 13.42 8.87 -21.86
N GLU A 80 13.06 9.81 -20.97
CA GLU A 80 11.84 10.63 -21.05
C GLU A 80 11.78 11.43 -22.36
N ARG A 81 12.89 12.07 -22.78
CA ARG A 81 12.98 12.76 -24.08
C ARG A 81 12.85 11.79 -25.26
N THR A 82 13.42 10.58 -25.16
CA THR A 82 13.36 9.57 -26.23
C THR A 82 11.95 8.99 -26.43
N ILE A 83 11.17 8.82 -25.36
CA ILE A 83 9.79 8.29 -25.45
C ILE A 83 8.73 9.39 -25.64
N ALA A 84 9.10 10.67 -25.50
CA ALA A 84 8.19 11.80 -25.67
C ALA A 84 7.53 11.79 -27.06
N GLY A 85 6.21 11.98 -27.09
CA GLY A 85 5.42 11.95 -28.32
C GLY A 85 4.98 10.55 -28.77
N ASN A 86 5.40 9.47 -28.10
CA ASN A 86 4.74 8.18 -28.27
C ASN A 86 3.34 8.22 -27.64
N LEU A 87 2.30 8.18 -28.47
CA LEU A 87 0.89 8.21 -28.05
C LEU A 87 0.27 6.81 -27.88
N ASN A 88 1.04 5.73 -28.05
CA ASN A 88 0.55 4.37 -27.89
C ASN A 88 0.37 4.02 -26.40
N MET A 89 -0.86 4.06 -25.93
CA MET A 89 -1.28 3.74 -24.56
C MET A 89 -2.07 2.42 -24.47
N GLU A 90 -1.92 1.54 -25.47
CA GLU A 90 -2.58 0.23 -25.49
C GLU A 90 -2.11 -0.71 -24.38
N TYR A 91 -2.93 -1.72 -24.06
CA TYR A 91 -2.61 -2.70 -23.04
C TYR A 91 -1.35 -3.52 -23.36
N LEU A 92 -0.45 -3.63 -22.39
CA LEU A 92 0.62 -4.61 -22.41
C LEU A 92 0.07 -6.04 -22.31
N PRO A 93 0.80 -7.06 -22.79
CA PRO A 93 0.51 -8.47 -22.49
C PRO A 93 0.40 -8.73 -20.99
N MET A 94 -0.28 -9.82 -20.59
CA MET A 94 -0.47 -10.17 -19.16
C MET A 94 0.84 -10.35 -18.37
N GLY A 95 1.94 -10.70 -19.04
CA GLY A 95 3.28 -10.78 -18.43
C GLY A 95 4.00 -9.43 -18.33
N GLY A 96 3.48 -8.36 -18.95
CA GLY A 96 4.13 -7.06 -19.12
C GLY A 96 4.88 -6.91 -20.45
N SER A 97 5.79 -5.95 -20.49
CA SER A 97 6.66 -5.69 -21.64
C SER A 97 7.82 -6.68 -21.71
N ASN A 98 7.87 -7.52 -22.75
CA ASN A 98 8.95 -8.48 -22.98
C ASN A 98 10.33 -7.82 -22.92
N LYS A 99 10.51 -6.65 -23.57
CA LYS A 99 11.79 -5.92 -23.54
C LYS A 99 12.15 -5.46 -22.13
N MET A 100 11.18 -5.01 -21.33
CA MET A 100 11.44 -4.65 -19.92
C MET A 100 11.93 -5.87 -19.13
N ILE A 101 11.33 -7.05 -19.37
CA ILE A 101 11.73 -8.31 -18.73
C ILE A 101 13.13 -8.72 -19.17
N GLU A 102 13.42 -8.72 -20.47
CA GLU A 102 14.71 -9.09 -21.05
C GLU A 102 15.87 -8.24 -20.49
N GLU A 103 15.74 -6.92 -20.50
CA GLU A 103 16.77 -6.03 -19.93
C GLU A 103 16.86 -6.14 -18.39
N SER A 104 15.72 -6.37 -17.70
CA SER A 104 15.74 -6.60 -16.24
C SER A 104 16.44 -7.91 -15.86
N LEU A 105 16.32 -8.96 -16.67
CA LEU A 105 17.02 -10.23 -16.45
C LEU A 105 18.53 -10.08 -16.68
N LYS A 106 18.95 -9.39 -17.75
CA LYS A 106 20.37 -9.06 -17.97
C LYS A 106 20.95 -8.27 -16.79
N LEU A 107 20.22 -7.26 -16.29
CA LEU A 107 20.64 -6.45 -15.14
C LEU A 107 20.74 -7.27 -13.84
N ALA A 108 19.82 -8.22 -13.61
CA ALA A 108 19.77 -9.01 -12.37
C ALA A 108 20.72 -10.21 -12.35
N TYR A 109 21.03 -10.82 -13.50
CA TYR A 109 21.81 -12.06 -13.60
C TYR A 109 23.09 -11.96 -14.44
N GLY A 110 23.35 -10.81 -15.08
CA GLY A 110 24.41 -10.62 -16.07
C GLY A 110 23.98 -11.03 -17.48
N GLU A 111 24.48 -10.33 -18.51
CA GLU A 111 24.14 -10.59 -19.92
C GLU A 111 24.52 -12.02 -20.37
N ASP A 112 25.63 -12.53 -19.86
CA ASP A 112 26.18 -13.84 -20.20
C ASP A 112 25.58 -15.02 -19.40
N SER A 113 24.55 -14.79 -18.57
CA SER A 113 23.99 -15.78 -17.66
C SER A 113 23.53 -17.07 -18.35
N GLU A 114 24.07 -18.21 -17.92
CA GLU A 114 23.64 -19.55 -18.35
C GLU A 114 22.14 -19.78 -18.07
N PHE A 115 21.62 -19.25 -16.96
CA PHE A 115 20.21 -19.34 -16.62
C PHE A 115 19.29 -18.67 -17.66
N ILE A 116 19.76 -17.60 -18.31
CA ILE A 116 19.04 -16.92 -19.41
C ILE A 116 19.20 -17.74 -20.70
N LYS A 117 20.43 -18.17 -21.03
CA LYS A 117 20.74 -18.95 -22.25
C LYS A 117 19.98 -20.27 -22.31
N ASP A 118 19.91 -21.00 -21.19
CA ASP A 118 19.15 -22.24 -21.00
C ASP A 118 17.63 -22.02 -20.87
N ARG A 119 17.16 -20.76 -20.81
CA ARG A 119 15.76 -20.38 -20.58
C ARG A 119 15.17 -20.92 -19.26
N ARG A 120 15.99 -21.00 -18.21
CA ARG A 120 15.65 -21.51 -16.86
C ARG A 120 14.93 -20.51 -15.96
N ILE A 121 14.74 -19.25 -16.39
CA ILE A 121 14.10 -18.20 -15.61
C ILE A 121 12.69 -17.91 -16.14
N ALA A 122 11.69 -17.99 -15.27
CA ALA A 122 10.36 -17.44 -15.51
C ALA A 122 10.26 -16.04 -14.87
N ALA A 123 9.79 -15.04 -15.62
CA ALA A 123 9.71 -13.66 -15.16
C ALA A 123 8.47 -12.94 -15.72
N VAL A 124 7.95 -11.99 -14.95
CA VAL A 124 6.84 -11.10 -15.32
C VAL A 124 7.11 -9.70 -14.77
N GLN A 125 6.62 -8.67 -15.46
CA GLN A 125 6.61 -7.31 -14.95
C GLN A 125 5.60 -7.19 -13.79
N SER A 126 5.89 -6.34 -12.81
CA SER A 126 5.05 -6.15 -11.63
C SER A 126 5.11 -4.70 -11.11
N LEU A 127 4.23 -4.37 -10.17
CA LEU A 127 4.15 -3.03 -9.56
C LEU A 127 5.28 -2.80 -8.54
N SER A 128 6.51 -2.67 -9.04
CA SER A 128 7.75 -2.53 -8.25
C SER A 128 7.97 -3.70 -7.26
N GLY A 129 8.92 -3.56 -6.34
CA GLY A 129 9.29 -4.60 -5.37
C GLY A 129 8.10 -5.09 -4.52
N THR A 130 7.20 -4.20 -4.11
CA THR A 130 5.97 -4.56 -3.39
C THR A 130 5.06 -5.47 -4.20
N GLY A 131 4.86 -5.15 -5.49
CA GLY A 131 4.08 -5.96 -6.42
C GLY A 131 4.72 -7.32 -6.69
N ALA A 132 6.04 -7.36 -6.89
CA ALA A 132 6.80 -8.60 -7.06
C ALA A 132 6.63 -9.53 -5.83
N CYS A 133 6.84 -9.00 -4.62
CA CYS A 133 6.70 -9.76 -3.39
C CYS A 133 5.26 -10.26 -3.17
N ARG A 134 4.24 -9.44 -3.48
CA ARG A 134 2.83 -9.86 -3.36
C ARG A 134 2.47 -10.96 -4.34
N LEU A 135 2.83 -10.81 -5.62
CA LEU A 135 2.60 -11.84 -6.64
C LEU A 135 3.31 -13.16 -6.27
N PHE A 136 4.53 -13.09 -5.75
CA PHE A 136 5.24 -14.27 -5.28
C PHE A 136 4.58 -14.91 -4.05
N ALA A 137 4.12 -14.13 -3.08
CA ALA A 137 3.45 -14.67 -1.89
C ALA A 137 2.10 -15.33 -2.23
N ASP A 138 1.32 -14.77 -3.16
CA ASP A 138 0.10 -15.40 -3.67
C ASP A 138 0.40 -16.66 -4.51
N PHE A 139 1.46 -16.64 -5.33
CA PHE A 139 1.93 -17.81 -6.07
C PHE A 139 2.37 -18.93 -5.12
N GLN A 140 3.18 -18.60 -4.11
CA GLN A 140 3.60 -19.50 -3.04
C GLN A 140 2.38 -20.11 -2.36
N LYS A 141 1.37 -19.31 -1.97
CA LYS A 141 0.18 -19.84 -1.31
C LYS A 141 -0.66 -20.75 -2.21
N ARG A 142 -0.71 -20.46 -3.51
CA ARG A 142 -1.52 -21.20 -4.48
C ARG A 142 -0.90 -22.55 -4.87
N PHE A 143 0.42 -22.63 -4.99
CA PHE A 143 1.11 -23.81 -5.55
C PHE A 143 1.97 -24.59 -4.55
N LEU A 144 2.32 -23.98 -3.41
CA LEU A 144 3.02 -24.63 -2.28
C LEU A 144 2.33 -24.23 -0.96
N PRO A 145 1.06 -24.61 -0.75
CA PRO A 145 0.20 -24.07 0.32
C PRO A 145 0.68 -24.35 1.75
N ASP A 146 1.47 -25.42 1.92
CA ASP A 146 2.07 -25.90 3.16
C ASP A 146 3.49 -25.33 3.41
N SER A 147 4.03 -24.55 2.47
CA SER A 147 5.30 -23.86 2.64
C SER A 147 5.16 -22.59 3.50
N GLN A 148 6.28 -22.15 4.08
CA GLN A 148 6.37 -20.96 4.91
C GLN A 148 7.46 -20.02 4.41
N ILE A 149 7.40 -18.73 4.78
CA ILE A 149 8.48 -17.77 4.55
C ILE A 149 9.35 -17.62 5.80
N TYR A 150 10.66 -17.46 5.61
CA TYR A 150 11.60 -17.09 6.67
C TYR A 150 12.03 -15.63 6.47
N ILE A 151 11.86 -14.82 7.50
CA ILE A 151 12.10 -13.37 7.45
C ILE A 151 13.21 -13.00 8.46
N PRO A 152 14.29 -12.29 8.05
CA PRO A 152 15.34 -11.88 8.97
C PRO A 152 14.84 -10.85 9.99
N VAL A 153 15.50 -10.77 11.14
CA VAL A 153 15.28 -9.73 12.15
C VAL A 153 16.56 -8.91 12.33
N PRO A 154 16.55 -7.59 12.03
CA PRO A 154 15.45 -6.79 11.47
C PRO A 154 15.24 -7.02 9.95
N THR A 155 14.17 -6.42 9.40
CA THR A 155 13.88 -6.42 7.96
C THR A 155 13.10 -5.16 7.54
N TRP A 156 12.78 -5.02 6.25
CA TRP A 156 11.79 -4.04 5.79
C TRP A 156 10.40 -4.40 6.35
N ALA A 157 9.83 -3.50 7.17
CA ALA A 157 8.63 -3.77 7.96
C ALA A 157 7.43 -4.32 7.15
N ASN A 158 7.31 -3.94 5.88
CA ASN A 158 6.18 -4.36 5.04
C ASN A 158 6.23 -5.84 4.62
N HIS A 159 7.36 -6.54 4.73
CA HIS A 159 7.43 -8.00 4.48
C HIS A 159 6.40 -8.76 5.33
N HIS A 160 6.24 -8.39 6.60
CA HIS A 160 5.27 -9.03 7.49
C HIS A 160 3.81 -8.81 7.05
N ASN A 161 3.49 -7.65 6.47
CA ASN A 161 2.16 -7.41 5.89
C ASN A 161 1.92 -8.29 4.66
N ILE A 162 2.85 -8.26 3.70
CA ILE A 162 2.71 -8.92 2.39
C ILE A 162 2.40 -10.42 2.54
N TRP A 163 3.19 -11.15 3.33
CA TRP A 163 2.99 -12.59 3.51
C TRP A 163 1.82 -12.94 4.45
N ARG A 164 1.50 -12.08 5.44
CA ARG A 164 0.29 -12.22 6.28
C ARG A 164 -0.96 -12.15 5.41
N ASP A 165 -1.03 -11.14 4.55
CA ASP A 165 -2.21 -10.87 3.73
C ASP A 165 -2.29 -11.81 2.51
N ALA A 166 -1.24 -12.56 2.23
CA ALA A 166 -1.23 -13.73 1.33
C ALA A 166 -1.52 -15.07 2.05
N ARG A 167 -1.70 -15.05 3.39
CA ARG A 167 -1.98 -16.22 4.25
C ARG A 167 -0.90 -17.33 4.17
N VAL A 168 0.35 -16.93 3.98
CA VAL A 168 1.53 -17.81 4.08
C VAL A 168 2.05 -17.75 5.51
N PRO A 169 2.32 -18.90 6.17
CA PRO A 169 2.95 -18.92 7.49
C PRO A 169 4.32 -18.21 7.48
N GLN A 170 4.62 -17.45 8.53
CA GLN A 170 5.88 -16.74 8.70
C GLN A 170 6.68 -17.36 9.83
N GLN A 171 7.98 -17.50 9.62
CA GLN A 171 8.98 -17.71 10.66
C GLN A 171 10.02 -16.58 10.60
N THR A 172 10.70 -16.34 11.71
CA THR A 172 11.77 -15.33 11.79
C THR A 172 13.10 -15.96 12.19
N PHE A 173 14.20 -15.32 11.80
CA PHE A 173 15.54 -15.71 12.22
C PHE A 173 16.39 -14.48 12.60
N HIS A 174 17.33 -14.67 13.53
CA HIS A 174 18.27 -13.62 13.91
C HIS A 174 19.24 -13.33 12.76
N TYR A 175 19.44 -12.05 12.43
CA TYR A 175 20.28 -11.63 11.30
C TYR A 175 21.30 -10.55 11.68
N TYR A 176 20.92 -9.55 12.46
CA TYR A 176 21.82 -8.46 12.86
C TYR A 176 22.25 -8.60 14.32
N HIS A 177 23.56 -8.72 14.56
CA HIS A 177 24.12 -8.70 15.91
C HIS A 177 24.56 -7.26 16.28
N PRO A 178 23.99 -6.63 17.34
CA PRO A 178 24.25 -5.21 17.64
C PRO A 178 25.72 -4.87 17.92
N ASP A 179 26.45 -5.77 18.60
CA ASP A 179 27.82 -5.50 19.04
C ASP A 179 28.84 -5.51 17.88
N THR A 180 28.57 -6.27 16.81
CA THR A 180 29.37 -6.30 15.58
C THR A 180 28.84 -5.33 14.52
N ARG A 181 27.57 -4.89 14.67
CA ARG A 181 26.79 -4.07 13.72
C ARG A 181 26.50 -4.79 12.40
N GLY A 182 26.32 -6.10 12.49
CA GLY A 182 26.29 -7.07 11.39
C GLY A 182 26.86 -8.37 11.89
#